data_AF-A0A835WJ95-F1
#
_entry.id   AF-A0A835WJ95-F1
#
_cell.length_a   1.000
_cell.length_b   1.000
_cell.length_c   1.000
_cell.angle_alpha   90.00
_cell.angle_beta   90.00
_cell.angle_gamma   90.00
#
_symmetry.space_group_name_H-M   'P 1'
#
loop_
_entity.id
_entity.type
_entity.pdbx_description
1 polymer ?
#
loop_
_entity_poly.entity_id
_entity_poly.type
_entity_poly.pdbx_seq_one_letter_code
_entity_poly.pdbx_strand_id
1 'polypeptide(L)'
;MCNLRAEYYINPQVIQWWEERGKMWGPILSGALFGAGWWFWVDAVCINHHKIPFDQYLPGLIATLALVMINCIRRDDLVEIDPFDDASFCRSRLWLFVSYIVSFASIVAAVWVMLAHYAHNPDLSAADKWPGAAGIFQVTFILGSGLLFFVSRTPTDTGGYSSF
;
A
#
# COMPACT_ATOMS: atom_id res chain seq x y z
N MET A 1 -25.40 9.24 22.65
CA MET A 1 -24.85 8.86 21.34
C MET A 1 -23.54 8.14 21.58
N CYS A 2 -23.45 6.88 21.14
CA CYS A 2 -22.48 5.90 21.61
C CYS A 2 -21.05 6.26 21.15
N ASN A 3 -20.24 6.85 22.04
CA ASN A 3 -18.80 6.97 21.86
C ASN A 3 -18.16 5.61 22.17
N LEU A 4 -18.30 4.66 21.23
CA LEU A 4 -17.62 3.37 21.26
C LEU A 4 -16.14 3.61 20.94
N ARG A 5 -15.34 3.81 21.98
CA ARG A 5 -13.88 3.95 21.85
C ARG A 5 -13.30 2.59 21.46
N ALA A 6 -12.65 2.52 20.30
CA ALA A 6 -12.05 1.29 19.75
C ALA A 6 -11.03 0.60 20.70
N GLU A 7 -10.55 1.33 21.71
CA GLU A 7 -9.71 0.83 22.82
C GLU A 7 -10.31 -0.34 23.61
N TYR A 8 -11.65 -0.56 23.60
CA TYR A 8 -12.24 -1.67 24.35
C TYR A 8 -12.20 -3.03 23.62
N TYR A 9 -12.07 -3.05 22.29
CA TYR A 9 -12.07 -4.30 21.50
C TYR A 9 -10.66 -4.84 21.22
N ILE A 10 -9.65 -3.98 21.29
CA ILE A 10 -8.26 -4.38 21.07
C ILE A 10 -7.64 -4.68 22.42
N ASN A 11 -7.10 -5.89 22.59
CA ASN A 11 -6.44 -6.27 23.83
C ASN A 11 -5.31 -5.27 24.13
N PRO A 12 -5.26 -4.64 25.34
CA PRO A 12 -4.26 -3.62 25.68
C PRO A 12 -2.83 -4.11 25.51
N GLN A 13 -2.59 -5.42 25.64
CA GLN A 13 -1.28 -6.04 25.40
C GLN A 13 -0.84 -5.91 23.94
N VAL A 14 -1.78 -5.97 22.98
CA VAL A 14 -1.47 -5.84 21.54
C VAL A 14 -1.14 -4.39 21.19
N ILE A 15 -1.84 -3.43 21.81
CA ILE A 15 -1.54 -2.00 21.65
C ILE A 15 -0.15 -1.70 22.20
N GLN A 16 0.15 -2.11 23.43
CA GLN A 16 1.49 -1.92 24.02
C GLN A 16 2.57 -2.61 23.20
N TRP A 17 2.36 -3.86 22.79
CA TRP A 17 3.30 -4.57 21.94
C TRP A 17 3.55 -3.86 20.60
N TRP A 18 2.49 -3.27 20.01
CA TRP A 18 2.61 -2.50 18.77
C TRP A 18 3.29 -1.16 18.98
N GLU A 19 3.03 -0.46 20.08
CA GLU A 19 3.72 0.78 20.44
C GLU A 19 5.22 0.56 20.69
N GLU A 20 5.57 -0.53 21.38
CA GLU A 20 6.97 -0.90 21.68
C GLU A 20 7.75 -1.31 20.43
N ARG A 21 7.15 -2.13 19.56
CA ARG A 21 7.86 -2.79 18.45
C ARG A 21 7.60 -2.16 17.09
N GLY A 22 6.53 -1.39 16.95
CA GLY A 22 6.04 -0.98 15.65
C GLY A 22 6.89 0.02 14.91
N LYS A 23 7.59 0.89 15.65
CA LYS A 23 8.53 1.86 15.07
C LYS A 23 9.74 1.19 14.41
N MET A 24 10.20 0.08 14.98
CA MET A 24 11.35 -0.67 14.47
C MET A 24 10.94 -1.64 13.35
N TRP A 25 9.89 -2.42 13.58
CA TRP A 25 9.48 -3.48 12.66
C TRP A 25 8.65 -2.98 11.47
N GLY A 26 7.96 -1.84 11.60
CA GLY A 26 7.08 -1.30 10.56
C GLY A 26 7.78 -1.06 9.22
N PRO A 27 8.86 -0.26 9.17
CA PRO A 27 9.61 -0.04 7.94
C PRO A 27 10.23 -1.33 7.38
N ILE A 28 10.77 -2.20 8.25
CA ILE A 28 11.38 -3.47 7.86
C ILE A 28 10.36 -4.39 7.18
N LEU A 29 9.20 -4.57 7.80
CA LEU A 29 8.14 -5.42 7.30
C LEU A 29 7.51 -4.84 6.03
N SER A 30 7.37 -3.52 5.94
CA SER A 30 6.92 -2.87 4.70
C SER A 30 7.89 -3.09 3.54
N GLY A 31 9.20 -2.90 3.77
CA GLY A 31 10.22 -3.17 2.75
C GLY A 31 10.23 -4.63 2.32
N ALA A 32 10.06 -5.56 3.26
CA ALA A 32 9.95 -6.99 2.97
C ALA A 32 8.72 -7.32 2.10
N LEU A 33 7.55 -6.73 2.41
CA LEU A 33 6.34 -6.91 1.60
C LEU A 33 6.49 -6.31 0.20
N PHE A 34 7.08 -5.12 0.07
CA PHE A 34 7.38 -4.53 -1.23
C PHE A 34 8.32 -5.39 -2.06
N GLY A 35 9.39 -5.89 -1.44
CA GLY A 35 10.33 -6.81 -2.07
C GLY A 35 9.68 -8.12 -2.48
N ALA A 36 8.81 -8.70 -1.63
CA ALA A 36 8.05 -9.90 -1.94
C ALA A 36 7.12 -9.69 -3.14
N GLY A 37 6.42 -8.55 -3.22
CA GLY A 37 5.55 -8.22 -4.35
C GLY A 37 6.31 -8.20 -5.68
N TRP A 38 7.47 -7.53 -5.73
CA TRP A 38 8.31 -7.53 -6.92
C TRP A 38 8.98 -8.87 -7.20
N TRP A 39 9.33 -9.65 -6.17
CA TRP A 39 9.85 -11.00 -6.33
C TRP A 39 8.81 -11.87 -7.04
N PHE A 40 7.57 -11.96 -6.55
CA PHE A 40 6.53 -12.78 -7.20
C PHE A 40 6.37 -12.44 -8.69
N TRP A 41 6.46 -11.16 -9.04
CA TRP A 41 6.40 -10.73 -10.44
C TRP A 41 7.62 -11.18 -11.25
N VAL A 42 8.84 -10.94 -10.76
CA VAL A 42 10.09 -11.31 -11.45
C VAL A 42 10.21 -12.82 -11.60
N ASP A 43 9.84 -13.59 -10.58
CA ASP A 43 9.76 -15.05 -10.62
C ASP A 43 8.83 -15.52 -11.74
N ALA A 44 7.61 -14.95 -11.81
CA ALA A 44 6.67 -15.28 -12.86
C ALA A 44 7.20 -14.95 -14.26
N VAL A 45 7.87 -13.80 -14.43
CA VAL A 45 8.50 -13.43 -15.71
C VAL A 45 9.60 -14.41 -16.10
N CYS A 46 10.44 -14.85 -15.15
CA CYS A 46 11.56 -15.77 -15.42
C CYS A 46 11.11 -17.19 -15.78
N ILE A 47 10.00 -17.68 -15.22
CA ILE A 47 9.49 -19.03 -15.48
C ILE A 47 8.72 -19.10 -16.80
N ASN A 48 8.22 -17.96 -17.30
CA ASN A 48 7.45 -17.93 -18.54
C ASN A 48 8.34 -18.01 -19.77
N HIS A 49 8.01 -18.96 -20.65
CA HIS A 49 8.71 -19.16 -21.92
C HIS A 49 8.32 -18.12 -22.97
N HIS A 50 7.16 -17.48 -22.79
CA HIS A 50 6.65 -16.44 -23.67
C HIS A 50 6.95 -15.05 -23.13
N LYS A 51 7.33 -14.13 -24.02
CA LYS A 51 7.56 -12.74 -23.67
C LYS A 51 6.25 -12.09 -23.23
N ILE A 52 6.20 -11.69 -21.98
CA ILE A 52 5.06 -10.96 -21.40
C ILE A 52 5.00 -9.55 -22.02
N PRO A 53 3.86 -9.13 -22.59
CA PRO A 53 3.69 -7.78 -23.14
C PRO A 53 3.64 -6.70 -22.03
N PHE A 54 3.95 -5.45 -22.39
CA PHE A 54 4.16 -4.35 -21.44
C PHE A 54 2.89 -3.95 -20.66
N ASP A 55 1.71 -4.14 -21.27
CA ASP A 55 0.38 -3.94 -20.65
C ASP A 55 0.20 -4.72 -19.34
N GLN A 56 0.83 -5.89 -19.21
CA GLN A 56 0.72 -6.71 -18.01
C GLN A 56 1.60 -6.22 -16.86
N TYR A 57 2.61 -5.39 -17.14
CA TYR A 57 3.46 -4.76 -16.10
C TYR A 57 2.80 -3.52 -15.48
N LEU A 58 1.79 -2.94 -16.16
CA LEU A 58 1.15 -1.70 -15.75
C LEU A 58 0.54 -1.75 -14.34
N PRO A 59 -0.23 -2.79 -13.95
CA PRO A 59 -0.88 -2.82 -12.64
C PRO A 59 0.10 -2.72 -11.48
N GLY A 60 1.21 -3.46 -11.54
CA GLY A 60 2.27 -3.43 -10.53
C GLY A 60 2.98 -2.07 -10.46
N LEU A 61 3.28 -1.46 -11.61
CA LEU A 61 3.88 -0.13 -11.66
C LEU A 61 2.95 0.94 -11.09
N ILE A 62 1.66 0.90 -11.45
CA ILE A 62 0.65 1.83 -10.90
C ILE A 62 0.49 1.63 -9.40
N ALA A 63 0.55 0.39 -8.90
CA ALA A 63 0.53 0.11 -7.46
C ALA A 63 1.76 0.69 -6.75
N THR A 64 2.96 0.63 -7.35
CA THR A 64 4.15 1.27 -6.77
C THR A 64 4.05 2.79 -6.75
N LEU A 65 3.48 3.40 -7.80
CA LEU A 65 3.20 4.82 -7.83
C LEU A 65 2.22 5.20 -6.72
N ALA A 66 1.15 4.43 -6.55
CA ALA A 66 0.19 4.62 -5.46
C ALA A 66 0.86 4.54 -4.08
N LEU A 67 1.75 3.56 -3.86
CA LEU A 67 2.56 3.46 -2.65
C LEU A 67 3.37 4.72 -2.41
N VAL A 68 4.07 5.23 -3.43
CA VAL A 68 4.87 6.47 -3.31
C VAL A 68 3.96 7.64 -2.98
N MET A 69 2.82 7.78 -3.68
CA MET A 69 1.85 8.85 -3.45
C MET A 69 1.30 8.84 -2.01
N ILE A 70 0.91 7.68 -1.48
CA ILE A 70 0.47 7.52 -0.09
C ILE A 70 1.59 7.92 0.87
N ASN A 71 2.83 7.59 0.55
CA ASN A 71 3.95 7.79 1.46
C ASN A 71 4.56 9.19 1.44
N CYS A 72 4.40 9.94 0.34
CA CYS A 72 4.77 11.35 0.22
C CYS A 72 3.88 12.30 1.04
N ILE A 73 2.78 11.82 1.62
CA ILE A 73 1.87 12.62 2.42
C ILE A 73 2.44 12.81 3.83
N ARG A 74 2.54 14.05 4.25
CA ARG A 74 2.87 14.39 5.64
C ARG A 74 1.63 14.18 6.49
N ARG A 75 1.75 13.30 7.50
CA ARG A 75 0.63 13.00 8.41
C ARG A 75 0.29 14.20 9.30
N ASP A 76 1.27 15.04 9.59
CA ASP A 76 1.12 16.26 10.38
C ASP A 76 0.09 17.20 9.73
N ASP A 77 0.18 17.40 8.41
CA ASP A 77 -0.77 18.17 7.59
C ASP A 77 -2.21 17.60 7.57
N LEU A 78 -2.45 16.37 8.06
CA LEU A 78 -3.78 15.74 8.13
C LEU A 78 -4.46 15.93 9.48
N VAL A 79 -3.66 16.11 10.54
CA VAL A 79 -4.12 16.14 11.94
C VAL A 79 -4.15 17.56 12.47
N GLU A 80 -3.18 18.40 12.08
CA GLU A 80 -3.09 19.78 12.53
C GLU A 80 -4.08 20.66 11.77
N ILE A 81 -5.02 21.27 12.50
CA ILE A 81 -5.94 22.29 11.97
C ILE A 81 -5.33 23.64 12.31
N ASP A 82 -4.62 24.24 11.37
CA ASP A 82 -4.23 25.64 11.49
C ASP A 82 -5.38 26.52 10.98
N PRO A 83 -6.04 27.32 11.83
CA PRO A 83 -7.13 28.21 11.43
C PRO A 83 -6.71 29.31 10.43
N PHE A 84 -5.42 29.48 10.15
CA PHE A 84 -4.89 30.43 9.17
C PHE A 84 -4.39 29.80 7.86
N ASP A 85 -4.36 28.46 7.74
CA ASP A 85 -3.89 27.76 6.52
C ASP A 85 -4.82 26.59 6.11
N ASP A 86 -6.06 26.93 5.74
CA ASP A 86 -7.04 25.97 5.20
C ASP A 86 -6.60 25.32 3.86
N ALA A 87 -5.72 25.98 3.11
CA ALA A 87 -5.33 25.56 1.76
C ALA A 87 -4.40 24.34 1.78
N SER A 88 -3.46 24.27 2.73
CA SER A 88 -2.56 23.13 2.90
C SER A 88 -3.31 21.88 3.37
N PHE A 89 -4.27 22.05 4.28
CA PHE A 89 -5.13 20.99 4.80
C PHE A 89 -6.00 20.33 3.71
N CYS A 90 -6.63 21.14 2.86
CA CYS A 90 -7.45 20.63 1.74
C CYS A 90 -6.59 19.86 0.71
N ARG A 91 -5.40 20.37 0.40
CA ARG A 91 -4.47 19.75 -0.57
C ARG A 91 -4.03 18.35 -0.13
N SER A 92 -3.69 18.15 1.14
CA SER A 92 -3.24 16.86 1.68
C SER A 92 -4.34 15.79 1.65
N ARG A 93 -5.59 16.18 1.92
CA ARG A 93 -6.77 15.29 1.81
C ARG A 93 -7.11 14.93 0.37
N LEU A 94 -7.05 15.89 -0.55
CA LEU A 94 -7.24 15.62 -1.98
C LEU A 94 -6.16 14.69 -2.52
N TRP A 95 -4.90 14.91 -2.12
CA TRP A 95 -3.81 14.03 -2.53
C TRP A 95 -3.97 12.60 -1.98
N LEU A 96 -4.38 12.44 -0.72
CA LEU A 96 -4.78 11.14 -0.18
C LEU A 96 -5.90 10.50 -1.01
N PHE A 97 -6.94 11.26 -1.31
CA PHE A 97 -8.08 10.77 -2.07
C PHE A 97 -7.67 10.27 -3.46
N VAL A 98 -6.81 11.03 -4.16
CA VAL A 98 -6.25 10.60 -5.45
C VAL A 98 -5.41 9.34 -5.28
N SER A 99 -4.58 9.23 -4.24
CA SER A 99 -3.77 8.03 -3.99
C SER A 99 -4.63 6.78 -3.75
N TYR A 100 -5.78 6.93 -3.09
CA TYR A 100 -6.76 5.85 -2.95
C TYR A 100 -7.38 5.45 -4.29
N ILE A 101 -7.77 6.41 -5.13
CA ILE A 101 -8.29 6.12 -6.48
C ILE A 101 -7.25 5.35 -7.31
N VAL A 102 -6.00 5.79 -7.30
CA VAL A 102 -4.91 5.11 -8.02
C VAL A 102 -4.70 3.69 -7.48
N SER A 103 -4.81 3.51 -6.16
CA SER A 103 -4.74 2.17 -5.52
C SER A 103 -5.85 1.26 -6.02
N PHE A 104 -7.11 1.71 -6.02
CA PHE A 104 -8.23 0.93 -6.53
C PHE A 104 -8.09 0.64 -8.03
N ALA A 105 -7.66 1.62 -8.82
CA ALA A 105 -7.40 1.44 -10.24
C ALA A 105 -6.34 0.35 -10.49
N SER A 106 -5.28 0.27 -9.67
CA SER A 106 -4.27 -0.78 -9.79
C SER A 106 -4.82 -2.19 -9.50
N ILE A 107 -5.73 -2.33 -8.53
CA ILE A 107 -6.39 -3.61 -8.23
C ILE A 107 -7.30 -4.02 -9.38
N VAL A 108 -8.12 -3.09 -9.88
CA VAL A 108 -9.01 -3.35 -11.02
C VAL A 108 -8.20 -3.71 -12.26
N ALA A 109 -7.09 -3.02 -12.52
CA ALA A 109 -6.20 -3.33 -13.62
C ALA A 109 -5.56 -4.72 -13.48
N ALA A 110 -5.14 -5.12 -12.27
CA ALA A 110 -4.60 -6.47 -12.04
C ALA A 110 -5.62 -7.57 -12.29
N VAL A 111 -6.85 -7.39 -11.79
CA VAL A 111 -7.96 -8.34 -12.04
C VAL A 111 -8.32 -8.37 -13.52
N TRP A 112 -8.37 -7.21 -14.18
CA TRP A 112 -8.60 -7.10 -15.61
C TRP A 112 -7.56 -7.89 -16.41
N VAL A 113 -6.26 -7.70 -16.10
CA VAL A 113 -5.18 -8.42 -16.78
C VAL A 113 -5.32 -9.93 -16.59
N MET A 114 -5.65 -10.40 -15.38
CA MET A 114 -5.92 -11.81 -15.13
C MET A 114 -7.07 -12.34 -15.99
N LEU A 115 -8.19 -11.62 -16.05
CA LEU A 115 -9.37 -12.08 -16.78
C LEU A 115 -9.21 -12.04 -18.30
N ALA A 116 -8.60 -10.98 -18.82
CA ALA A 116 -8.45 -10.73 -20.25
C ALA A 116 -7.32 -11.56 -20.88
N HIS A 117 -6.19 -11.73 -20.19
CA HIS A 117 -5.00 -12.38 -20.76
C HIS A 117 -4.77 -13.82 -20.27
N TYR A 118 -5.38 -14.25 -19.17
CA TYR A 118 -5.10 -15.58 -18.58
C TYR A 118 -6.34 -16.46 -18.40
N ALA A 119 -7.49 -15.89 -18.06
CA ALA A 119 -8.71 -16.68 -17.81
C ALA A 119 -9.43 -17.12 -19.09
N HIS A 120 -9.50 -16.25 -20.12
CA HIS A 120 -10.24 -16.51 -21.36
C HIS A 120 -9.42 -17.17 -22.47
N ASN A 121 -8.13 -17.45 -22.25
CA ASN A 121 -7.26 -18.06 -23.27
C ASN A 121 -7.18 -19.58 -23.05
N PRO A 122 -7.85 -20.39 -23.90
CA PRO A 122 -7.84 -21.85 -23.78
C PRO A 122 -6.49 -22.47 -24.16
N ASP A 123 -5.63 -21.74 -24.87
CA ASP A 123 -4.35 -22.22 -25.39
C ASP A 123 -3.22 -22.20 -24.35
N LEU A 124 -3.45 -21.60 -23.17
CA LEU A 124 -2.44 -21.47 -22.12
C LEU A 124 -2.51 -22.65 -21.14
N SER A 125 -1.36 -23.30 -20.92
CA SER A 125 -1.21 -24.33 -19.89
C SER A 125 -1.33 -23.72 -18.49
N ALA A 126 -1.55 -24.57 -17.47
CA ALA A 126 -1.63 -24.11 -16.09
C ALA A 126 -0.37 -23.38 -15.62
N ALA A 127 0.80 -23.76 -16.14
CA ALA A 127 2.07 -23.09 -15.85
C ALA A 127 2.14 -21.67 -16.45
N ASP A 128 1.61 -21.47 -17.65
CA ASP A 128 1.63 -20.17 -18.34
C ASP A 128 0.63 -19.17 -17.75
N LYS A 129 -0.29 -19.63 -16.89
CA LYS A 129 -1.24 -18.79 -16.15
C LYS A 129 -0.66 -18.15 -14.89
N TRP A 130 0.53 -18.58 -14.47
CA TRP A 130 1.20 -18.11 -13.24
C TRP A 130 1.35 -16.58 -13.15
N PRO A 131 1.71 -15.84 -14.21
CA PRO A 131 1.88 -14.39 -14.11
C PRO A 131 0.57 -13.64 -13.82
N GLY A 132 -0.58 -14.17 -14.26
CA GLY A 132 -1.87 -13.58 -13.93
C GLY A 132 -2.13 -13.59 -12.41
N ALA A 133 -1.84 -14.71 -11.75
CA ALA A 133 -1.95 -14.82 -10.29
C ALA A 133 -0.85 -14.01 -9.58
N ALA A 134 0.39 -14.10 -10.05
CA ALA A 134 1.53 -13.37 -9.50
C ALA A 134 1.32 -11.84 -9.56
N GLY A 135 0.69 -11.31 -10.61
CA GLY A 135 0.35 -9.89 -10.74
C GLY A 135 -0.65 -9.42 -9.68
N ILE A 136 -1.62 -10.25 -9.29
CA ILE A 136 -2.53 -9.94 -8.19
C ILE A 136 -1.77 -9.92 -6.87
N PHE A 137 -0.94 -10.94 -6.60
CA PHE A 137 -0.11 -10.98 -5.39
C PHE A 137 0.83 -9.77 -5.32
N GLN A 138 1.45 -9.39 -6.43
CA GLN A 138 2.30 -8.20 -6.54
C GLN A 138 1.55 -6.94 -6.10
N VAL A 139 0.38 -6.66 -6.68
CA VAL A 139 -0.39 -5.45 -6.34
C VAL A 139 -0.85 -5.48 -4.88
N THR A 140 -1.32 -6.61 -4.36
CA THR A 140 -1.73 -6.74 -2.96
C THR A 140 -0.57 -6.51 -2.00
N PHE A 141 0.61 -7.09 -2.25
CA PHE A 141 1.77 -6.92 -1.38
C PHE A 141 2.36 -5.50 -1.45
N ILE A 142 2.36 -4.87 -2.62
CA ILE A 142 2.81 -3.49 -2.78
C ILE A 142 1.86 -2.53 -2.05
N LEU A 143 0.55 -2.63 -2.25
CA LEU A 143 -0.41 -1.76 -1.55
C LEU A 143 -0.40 -2.02 -0.03
N GLY A 144 -0.30 -3.28 0.38
CA GLY A 144 -0.16 -3.68 1.78
C GLY A 144 1.10 -3.11 2.43
N SER A 145 2.24 -3.16 1.73
CA SER A 145 3.48 -2.49 2.12
C SER A 145 3.27 -0.99 2.31
N GLY A 146 2.65 -0.32 1.32
CA GLY A 146 2.44 1.12 1.35
C GLY A 146 1.57 1.56 2.53
N LEU A 147 0.50 0.81 2.82
CA LEU A 147 -0.37 1.05 3.97
C LEU A 147 0.33 0.73 5.30
N LEU A 148 1.09 -0.36 5.37
CA LEU A 148 1.84 -0.73 6.57
C LEU A 148 2.91 0.33 6.91
N PHE A 149 3.67 0.78 5.90
CA PHE A 149 4.65 1.84 6.08
C PHE A 149 3.96 3.15 6.50
N PHE A 150 2.83 3.49 5.87
CA PHE A 150 2.03 4.63 6.27
C PHE A 150 1.60 4.52 7.74
N VAL A 151 0.99 3.41 8.16
CA VAL A 151 0.50 3.19 9.54
C VAL A 151 1.62 3.21 10.57
N SER A 152 2.76 2.59 10.29
CA SER A 152 3.89 2.51 11.22
C SER A 152 4.61 3.83 11.48
N ARG A 153 4.45 4.82 10.61
CA ARG A 153 4.98 6.18 10.83
C ARG A 153 4.08 6.90 11.84
N THR A 154 4.50 6.93 13.10
CA THR A 154 3.93 7.83 14.12
C THR A 154 4.31 9.28 13.79
N PRO A 155 3.41 10.26 13.99
CA PRO A 155 3.80 11.67 14.01
C PRO A 155 4.96 11.86 14.97
N THR A 156 5.91 12.73 14.62
CA THR A 156 7.00 13.08 15.54
C THR A 156 6.34 13.78 16.73
N ASP A 157 6.49 13.24 17.95
CA ASP A 157 6.10 13.96 19.15
C ASP A 157 6.87 15.29 19.18
N THR A 158 6.24 16.38 18.77
CA THR A 158 6.60 17.76 19.15
C THR A 158 6.24 17.99 20.62
N GLY A 159 6.58 17.04 21.51
CA GLY A 159 6.56 17.19 22.97
C GLY A 159 7.82 17.89 23.48
N GLY A 160 8.29 18.90 22.75
CA GLY A 160 9.59 19.54 22.92
C GLY A 160 9.54 21.05 23.19
N TYR A 161 8.42 21.60 23.66
CA TYR A 161 8.49 22.87 24.38
C TYR A 161 8.82 22.56 25.85
N SER A 162 10.11 22.33 26.07
CA SER A 162 10.70 22.37 27.40
C SER A 162 10.48 23.78 27.97
N SER A 163 9.96 23.82 29.19
CA SER A 163 9.89 25.01 30.02
C SER A 163 11.25 25.68 30.11
N PHE A 164 11.33 26.93 29.64
CA PHE A 164 12.12 28.02 30.23
C PHE A 164 11.37 29.33 29.97
#